data_AF-A0A9P8EF86-F1
#
_entry.id   AF-A0A9P8EF86-F1
#
_cell.length_a   1.000
_cell.length_b   1.000
_cell.length_c   1.000
_cell.angle_alpha   90.00
_cell.angle_beta   90.00
_cell.angle_gamma   90.00
#
_symmetry.space_group_name_H-M   'P 1'
#
loop_
_entity.id
_entity.type
_entity.pdbx_description
1 polymer ?
#
loop_
_entity_poly.entity_id
_entity_poly.type
_entity_poly.pdbx_seq_one_letter_code
_entity_poly.pdbx_strand_id
1 'polypeptide(L)'
;MTSRPTVSIISADGKAGEASHPLPNVFKAPIRPDIVQSVHTGMAKNKRQPYAVSEKAGHQTSAESWGTGRAVARIPRVSGGGTHRAGQAAFGNMCRSGRMFAPTKVWRKWQQKINL
;
A
#
# COMPACT_ATOMS: atom_id res chain seq x y z
N MET A 1 41.78 -14.62 5.78
CA MET A 1 41.34 -14.93 7.16
C MET A 1 41.72 -13.77 8.06
N THR A 2 40.81 -12.84 8.33
CA THR A 2 41.06 -11.73 9.27
C THR A 2 40.85 -12.22 10.70
N SER A 3 41.85 -12.04 11.57
CA SER A 3 41.79 -12.42 12.99
C SER A 3 40.62 -11.73 13.72
N ARG A 4 39.90 -12.44 14.60
CA ARG A 4 38.76 -11.89 15.37
C ARG A 4 39.30 -11.13 16.58
N PRO A 5 39.12 -9.80 16.66
CA PRO A 5 39.54 -9.07 17.85
C PRO A 5 38.68 -9.49 19.05
N THR A 6 39.23 -9.41 20.25
CA THR A 6 38.50 -9.54 21.52
C THR A 6 37.93 -8.19 21.93
N VAL A 7 36.68 -8.18 22.37
CA VAL A 7 35.97 -7.00 22.88
C VAL A 7 35.68 -7.17 24.37
N SER A 8 35.83 -6.10 25.15
CA SER A 8 35.55 -6.07 26.58
C SER A 8 34.05 -5.93 26.85
N ILE A 9 33.57 -6.58 27.92
CA ILE A 9 32.19 -6.46 28.38
C ILE A 9 32.14 -5.32 29.40
N ILE A 10 31.32 -4.31 29.13
CA ILE A 10 31.18 -3.13 30.00
C ILE A 10 30.22 -3.48 31.16
N SER A 11 30.57 -3.09 32.39
CA SER A 11 29.73 -3.27 33.58
C SER A 11 28.55 -2.27 33.60
N ALA A 12 27.55 -2.51 34.45
CA ALA A 12 26.39 -1.62 34.57
C ALA A 12 26.76 -0.17 34.94
N ASP A 13 27.90 0.02 35.61
CA ASP A 13 28.44 1.33 35.99
C ASP A 13 29.16 2.06 34.84
N GLY A 14 29.15 1.49 33.63
CA GLY A 14 29.79 2.05 32.44
C GLY A 14 31.31 1.88 32.41
N LYS A 15 31.89 1.15 33.37
CA LYS A 15 33.34 0.84 33.42
C LYS A 15 33.64 -0.45 32.68
N ALA A 16 34.87 -0.60 32.20
CA ALA A 16 35.31 -1.87 31.62
C ALA A 16 35.24 -2.97 32.68
N GLY A 17 34.49 -4.03 32.40
CA GLY A 17 34.48 -5.23 33.22
C GLY A 17 35.71 -6.10 32.95
N GLU A 18 35.88 -7.13 33.77
CA GLU A 18 37.03 -8.06 33.68
C GLU A 18 36.86 -9.11 32.57
N ALA A 19 35.63 -9.35 32.13
CA ALA A 19 35.31 -10.33 31.11
C ALA A 19 35.48 -9.77 29.68
N SER A 20 35.98 -10.60 28.76
CA SER A 20 36.07 -10.28 27.34
C SER A 20 35.59 -11.44 26.47
N HIS A 21 35.18 -11.15 25.24
CA HIS A 21 34.70 -12.15 24.30
C HIS A 21 35.24 -11.88 22.88
N PRO A 22 35.60 -12.92 22.11
CA PRO A 22 35.99 -12.73 20.71
C PRO A 22 34.81 -12.24 19.86
N LEU A 23 35.00 -11.18 19.08
CA LEU A 23 33.96 -10.58 18.22
C LEU A 23 33.36 -11.63 17.28
N PRO A 24 32.04 -11.91 17.30
CA PRO A 24 31.40 -12.87 16.42
C PRO A 24 31.64 -12.60 14.92
N ASN A 25 31.65 -13.66 14.10
CA ASN A 25 31.93 -13.56 12.67
C ASN A 25 30.91 -12.68 11.90
N VAL A 26 29.67 -12.57 12.39
CA VAL A 26 28.63 -11.75 11.75
C VAL A 26 29.01 -10.27 11.67
N PHE A 27 29.80 -9.75 12.60
CA PHE A 27 30.26 -8.35 12.59
C PHE A 27 31.32 -8.06 11.52
N LYS A 28 31.84 -9.11 10.86
CA LYS A 28 32.75 -8.98 9.71
C LYS A 28 32.06 -9.27 8.38
N ALA A 29 30.75 -9.53 8.41
CA ALA A 29 30.00 -9.75 7.19
C ALA A 29 30.08 -8.49 6.30
N PRO A 30 30.11 -8.65 4.97
CA PRO A 30 30.15 -7.52 4.06
C PRO A 30 28.87 -6.69 4.20
N ILE A 31 29.03 -5.36 4.26
CA ILE A 31 27.90 -4.44 4.33
C ILE A 31 27.35 -4.25 2.92
N ARG A 32 26.14 -4.78 2.69
CA ARG A 32 25.41 -4.69 1.41
C ARG A 32 24.09 -3.91 1.59
N PRO A 33 24.13 -2.57 1.51
CA PRO A 33 22.95 -1.73 1.76
C PRO A 33 21.83 -1.97 0.73
N ASP A 34 22.19 -2.35 -0.49
CA ASP A 34 21.27 -2.74 -1.56
C ASP A 34 20.43 -3.97 -1.19
N ILE A 35 21.07 -5.01 -0.64
CA ILE A 35 20.38 -6.23 -0.19
C ILE A 35 19.50 -5.92 1.01
N VAL A 36 20.02 -5.18 1.99
CA VAL A 36 19.26 -4.77 3.18
C VAL A 36 17.99 -4.02 2.78
N GLN A 37 18.09 -3.05 1.87
CA GLN A 37 16.95 -2.26 1.41
C GLN A 37 15.92 -3.11 0.66
N SER A 38 16.39 -4.05 -0.17
CA SER A 38 15.52 -4.96 -0.91
C SER A 38 14.71 -5.87 0.02
N VAL A 39 15.39 -6.50 0.99
CA VAL A 39 14.76 -7.39 1.99
C VAL A 39 13.81 -6.60 2.89
N HIS A 40 14.23 -5.44 3.40
CA HIS A 40 13.39 -4.57 4.22
C HIS A 40 12.09 -4.18 3.48
N THR A 41 12.22 -3.73 2.22
CA THR A 41 11.06 -3.37 1.40
C THR A 41 10.11 -4.55 1.19
N GLY A 42 10.64 -5.75 0.96
CA GLY A 42 9.85 -6.97 0.84
C GLY A 42 9.09 -7.31 2.13
N MET A 43 9.76 -7.27 3.28
CA MET A 43 9.15 -7.56 4.58
C MET A 43 8.07 -6.52 4.92
N ALA A 44 8.32 -5.25 4.63
CA ALA A 44 7.36 -4.17 4.83
C ALA A 44 6.10 -4.29 3.95
N LYS A 45 6.19 -4.96 2.78
CA LYS A 45 5.01 -5.31 1.97
C LYS A 45 4.20 -6.42 2.64
N ASN A 46 4.86 -7.44 3.20
CA ASN A 46 4.21 -8.60 3.79
C ASN A 46 3.39 -8.28 5.06
N LYS A 47 3.74 -7.23 5.80
CA LYS A 47 3.01 -6.80 7.01
C LYS A 47 1.67 -6.10 6.71
N ARG A 48 1.39 -5.71 5.46
CA ARG A 48 0.23 -4.89 5.10
C ARG A 48 -1.06 -5.72 5.05
N GLN A 49 -2.18 -5.10 5.40
CA GLN A 49 -3.51 -5.67 5.20
C GLN A 49 -4.10 -5.22 3.84
N PRO A 50 -4.76 -6.13 3.09
CA PRO A 50 -5.48 -5.76 1.87
C PRO A 50 -6.56 -4.71 2.13
N TYR A 51 -6.69 -3.74 1.23
CA TYR A 51 -7.80 -2.78 1.22
C TYR A 51 -8.37 -2.61 -0.18
N ALA A 52 -9.68 -2.39 -0.25
CA ALA A 52 -10.41 -2.22 -1.51
C ALA A 52 -11.65 -1.35 -1.29
N VAL A 53 -12.10 -0.67 -2.33
CA VAL A 53 -13.41 -0.03 -2.32
C VAL A 53 -14.50 -1.04 -2.65
N SER A 54 -15.73 -0.80 -2.16
CA SER A 54 -16.87 -1.67 -2.46
C SER A 54 -17.11 -1.77 -3.96
N GLU A 55 -17.36 -2.98 -4.45
CA GLU A 55 -17.64 -3.22 -5.86
C GLU A 55 -18.92 -2.52 -6.34
N LYS A 56 -19.90 -2.36 -5.45
CA LYS A 56 -21.18 -1.70 -5.74
C LYS A 56 -21.13 -0.17 -5.58
N ALA A 57 -20.00 0.38 -5.13
CA ALA A 57 -19.87 1.83 -4.95
C ALA A 57 -20.04 2.59 -6.27
N GLY A 58 -20.92 3.59 -6.27
CA GLY A 58 -21.24 4.39 -7.46
C GLY A 58 -22.11 3.68 -8.50
N HIS A 59 -22.54 2.43 -8.26
CA HIS A 59 -23.37 1.62 -9.15
C HIS A 59 -24.81 1.42 -8.67
N GLN A 60 -25.11 1.76 -7.42
CA GLN A 60 -26.44 1.61 -6.80
C GLN A 60 -27.36 2.79 -7.15
N THR A 61 -27.40 3.19 -8.42
CA THR A 61 -28.25 4.29 -8.91
C THR A 61 -28.73 3.94 -10.30
N SER A 62 -30.04 4.02 -10.56
CA SER A 62 -30.56 3.89 -11.92
C SER A 62 -30.29 5.19 -12.69
N ALA A 63 -29.57 5.09 -13.80
CA ALA A 63 -29.24 6.24 -14.63
C ALA A 63 -29.06 5.81 -16.10
N GLU A 64 -29.56 6.64 -17.01
CA GLU A 64 -29.45 6.42 -18.46
C GLU A 64 -29.02 7.71 -19.15
N SER A 65 -28.30 7.58 -20.27
CA SER A 65 -27.93 8.74 -21.08
C SER A 65 -29.16 9.26 -21.83
N TRP A 66 -29.35 10.57 -21.85
CA TRP A 66 -30.42 11.19 -22.64
C TRP A 66 -30.10 11.29 -24.14
N GLY A 67 -28.93 10.80 -24.57
CA GLY A 67 -28.51 10.86 -25.96
C GLY A 67 -28.26 12.29 -26.46
N THR A 68 -28.51 12.52 -27.73
CA THR A 68 -28.37 13.82 -28.41
C THR A 68 -29.68 14.62 -28.39
N GLY A 69 -29.66 15.87 -28.86
CA GLY A 69 -30.87 16.70 -28.99
C GLY A 69 -31.21 17.52 -27.74
N ARG A 70 -30.31 17.56 -26.77
CA ARG A 70 -30.38 18.43 -25.58
C ARG A 70 -29.03 19.13 -25.42
N ALA A 71 -29.01 20.36 -24.95
CA ALA A 71 -27.79 21.16 -24.73
C ALA A 71 -27.00 20.68 -23.48
N VAL A 72 -26.74 19.38 -23.37
CA VAL A 72 -26.07 18.74 -22.25
C VAL A 72 -25.16 17.60 -22.72
N ALA A 73 -24.12 17.30 -21.94
CA ALA A 73 -23.24 16.16 -22.22
C ALA A 73 -23.99 14.81 -22.13
N ARG A 74 -23.54 13.83 -22.94
CA ARG A 74 -24.14 12.49 -23.12
C ARG A 74 -23.87 11.51 -21.96
N ILE A 75 -23.69 12.02 -20.74
CA ILE A 75 -23.41 11.21 -19.55
C ILE A 75 -24.71 10.62 -19.00
N PRO A 76 -24.70 9.37 -18.47
CA PRO A 76 -25.86 8.82 -17.77
C PRO A 76 -26.35 9.72 -16.64
N ARG A 77 -27.66 9.95 -16.59
CA ARG A 77 -28.32 10.83 -15.62
C ARG A 77 -29.35 10.05 -14.81
N VAL A 78 -29.44 10.38 -13.52
CA VAL A 78 -30.39 9.75 -12.60
C VAL A 78 -31.83 10.00 -13.07
N SER A 79 -32.60 8.93 -13.20
CA SER A 79 -34.01 8.97 -13.61
C SER A 79 -34.90 9.59 -12.52
N GLY A 80 -36.12 9.98 -12.89
CA GLY A 80 -37.12 10.54 -11.98
C GLY A 80 -37.17 12.07 -11.96
N GLY A 81 -37.83 12.63 -10.94
CA GLY A 81 -38.04 14.07 -10.76
C GLY A 81 -38.34 14.43 -9.30
N GLY A 82 -38.46 15.72 -8.99
CA GLY A 82 -38.86 16.20 -7.65
C GLY A 82 -37.79 16.14 -6.55
N THR A 83 -36.56 15.74 -6.87
CA THR A 83 -35.42 15.76 -5.92
C THR A 83 -34.22 16.47 -6.54
N HIS A 84 -33.31 16.98 -5.70
CA HIS A 84 -32.07 17.59 -6.19
C HIS A 84 -31.19 16.64 -7.01
N ARG A 85 -31.34 15.32 -6.83
CA ARG A 85 -30.50 14.32 -7.50
C ARG A 85 -30.98 13.96 -8.90
N ALA A 86 -32.27 14.12 -9.20
CA ALA A 86 -32.84 13.81 -10.51
C ALA A 86 -32.18 14.62 -11.63
N GLY A 87 -31.87 13.98 -12.76
CA GLY A 87 -31.22 14.62 -13.91
C GLY A 87 -29.72 14.92 -13.73
N GLN A 88 -29.14 14.67 -12.56
CA GLN A 88 -27.68 14.79 -12.35
C GLN A 88 -26.92 13.59 -12.92
N ALA A 89 -25.66 13.82 -13.27
CA ALA A 89 -24.77 12.79 -13.80
C ALA A 89 -24.42 11.70 -12.77
N ALA A 90 -24.27 10.46 -13.23
CA ALA A 90 -23.93 9.27 -12.45
C ALA A 90 -22.95 8.34 -13.21
N PHE A 91 -22.49 7.28 -12.54
CA PHE A 91 -21.56 6.24 -13.00
C PHE A 91 -20.14 6.67 -13.38
N GLY A 92 -19.97 7.77 -14.12
CA GLY A 92 -18.67 8.24 -14.59
C GLY A 92 -17.71 8.58 -13.45
N ASN A 93 -16.42 8.36 -13.68
CA ASN A 93 -15.35 8.72 -12.74
C ASN A 93 -15.17 10.22 -12.55
N MET A 94 -15.64 11.03 -13.51
CA MET A 94 -15.71 12.49 -13.40
C MET A 94 -16.99 12.99 -12.73
N CYS A 95 -17.97 12.11 -12.49
CA CYS A 95 -19.22 12.49 -11.87
C CYS A 95 -19.05 12.55 -10.35
N ARG A 96 -19.58 13.58 -9.71
CA ARG A 96 -19.69 13.63 -8.25
C ARG A 96 -20.46 12.39 -7.75
N SER A 97 -19.87 11.67 -6.80
CA SER A 97 -20.41 10.42 -6.25
C SER A 97 -20.62 9.30 -7.28
N GLY A 98 -19.98 9.39 -8.45
CA GLY A 98 -19.87 8.30 -9.41
C GLY A 98 -18.84 7.25 -8.97
N ARG A 99 -18.61 6.25 -9.83
CA ARG A 99 -17.63 5.20 -9.56
C ARG A 99 -16.24 5.63 -10.02
N MET A 100 -15.22 5.36 -9.22
CA MET A 100 -13.83 5.62 -9.63
C MET A 100 -13.40 4.74 -10.81
N PHE A 101 -12.46 5.25 -11.61
CA PHE A 101 -11.75 4.44 -12.58
C PHE A 101 -10.84 3.43 -11.87
N ALA A 102 -10.77 2.21 -12.42
CA ALA A 102 -9.97 1.10 -11.89
C ALA A 102 -10.03 0.93 -10.35
N PRO A 103 -11.22 0.61 -9.78
CA PRO A 103 -11.37 0.47 -8.33
C PRO A 103 -10.39 -0.55 -7.75
N THR A 104 -9.85 -0.23 -6.58
CA THR A 104 -8.92 -1.12 -5.86
C THR A 104 -9.57 -2.47 -5.60
N LYS A 105 -8.78 -3.53 -5.76
CA LYS A 105 -9.23 -4.92 -5.63
C LYS A 105 -8.46 -5.62 -4.52
N VAL A 106 -9.16 -6.47 -3.78
CA VAL A 106 -8.61 -7.21 -2.64
C VAL A 106 -7.46 -8.12 -3.08
N TRP A 107 -7.57 -8.72 -4.27
CA TRP A 107 -6.57 -9.64 -4.83
C TRP A 107 -5.34 -8.97 -5.46
N ARG A 108 -5.11 -7.68 -5.23
CA ARG A 108 -3.80 -7.08 -5.52
C ARG A 108 -2.72 -7.92 -4.83
N LYS A 109 -1.58 -8.13 -5.48
CA LYS A 109 -0.44 -8.82 -4.86
C LYS A 109 0.19 -7.93 -3.77
N TRP A 110 -0.27 -8.09 -2.53
CA TRP A 110 0.24 -7.35 -1.36
C TRP A 110 1.55 -7.92 -0.83
N GLN A 111 1.72 -9.24 -0.94
CA GLN A 111 2.83 -9.97 -0.38
C GLN A 111 3.89 -10.33 -1.43
N GLN A 112 5.14 -10.42 -1.00
CA GLN A 112 6.31 -10.78 -1.80
C GLN A 112 7.10 -11.87 -1.07
N LYS A 113 7.42 -12.94 -1.79
CA LYS A 113 8.33 -13.99 -1.31
C LYS A 113 9.76 -13.43 -1.23
N ILE A 114 10.46 -13.74 -0.15
CA ILE A 114 11.86 -13.40 0.08
C ILE A 114 12.61 -14.72 0.25
N ASN A 115 13.80 -14.83 -0.33
CA ASN A 115 14.64 -16.01 -0.17
C ASN A 115 15.23 -16.05 1.24
N LEU A 116 15.39 -17.26 1.78
CA LEU A 116 16.11 -17.51 3.03
C LEU A 116 17.62 -17.44 2.77
#